data_AF-A0A950P1V0-F1
#
_entry.id   AF-A0A950P1V0-F1
#
_cell.length_a   1.000
_cell.length_b   1.000
_cell.length_c   1.000
_cell.angle_alpha   90.00
_cell.angle_beta   90.00
_cell.angle_gamma   90.00
#
_symmetry.space_group_name_H-M   'P 1'
#
loop_
_entity.id
_entity.type
_entity.pdbx_description
1 polymer ?
#
loop_
_entity_poly.entity_id
_entity_poly.type
_entity_poly.pdbx_seq_one_letter_code
_entity_poly.pdbx_strand_id
1 'polypeptide(L)'
;MFFRQTRLGTNMKKFTALKFRTMKVDTDQSVHRAAVRLVSSNAGHPGETGGMYKLERADAVTGFGRGLRRTSLDELPQLINVLRGEMSLVGPRSCIPFETENLEPHHL
;
A
#
# COMPACT_ATOMS: atom_id res chain seq x y z
N MET A 1 -11.78 1.16 13.01
CA MET A 1 -10.56 0.44 13.47
C MET A 1 -9.76 -0.14 12.31
N PHE A 2 -10.35 -0.89 11.37
CA PHE A 2 -9.60 -1.45 10.23
C PHE A 2 -9.59 -0.53 9.00
N PHE A 3 -8.54 -0.67 8.21
CA PHE A 3 -8.40 -0.12 6.87
C PHE A 3 -8.24 -1.29 5.89
N ARG A 4 -8.87 -1.16 4.72
CA ARG A 4 -8.89 -2.17 3.67
C ARG A 4 -8.36 -1.53 2.40
N GLN A 5 -7.42 -2.20 1.74
CA GLN A 5 -6.86 -1.73 0.49
C GLN A 5 -6.85 -2.86 -0.53
N THR A 6 -7.43 -2.63 -1.70
CA THR A 6 -7.35 -3.58 -2.81
C THR A 6 -5.92 -3.62 -3.33
N ARG A 7 -5.37 -4.82 -3.46
CA ARG A 7 -4.01 -5.11 -3.90
C ARG A 7 -4.04 -6.24 -4.92
N LEU A 8 -2.97 -6.37 -5.70
CA LEU A 8 -2.76 -7.46 -6.64
C LEU A 8 -1.85 -8.51 -5.99
N GLY A 9 -2.38 -9.72 -5.84
CA GLY A 9 -1.66 -10.89 -5.35
C GLY A 9 -1.18 -11.78 -6.49
N THR A 10 -0.95 -13.05 -6.19
CA THR A 10 -0.49 -14.05 -7.16
C THR A 10 -1.40 -14.12 -8.38
N ASN A 11 -0.80 -14.23 -9.57
CA ASN A 11 -1.49 -14.26 -10.86
C ASN A 11 -2.40 -13.03 -11.10
N MET A 12 -1.99 -11.86 -10.61
CA MET A 12 -2.73 -10.60 -10.75
C MET A 12 -4.14 -10.63 -10.14
N LYS A 13 -4.42 -11.60 -9.26
CA LYS A 13 -5.71 -11.70 -8.58
C LYS A 13 -5.82 -10.59 -7.55
N LYS A 14 -6.92 -9.84 -7.61
CA LYS A 14 -7.23 -8.81 -6.63
C LYS A 14 -7.57 -9.46 -5.29
N PHE A 15 -6.99 -8.95 -4.22
CA PHE A 15 -7.36 -9.30 -2.84
C PHE A 15 -7.43 -8.04 -1.97
N THR A 16 -8.00 -8.15 -0.78
CA THR A 16 -8.14 -7.03 0.15
C THR A 16 -7.10 -7.12 1.25
N ALA A 17 -6.03 -6.34 1.16
CA ALA A 17 -5.05 -6.22 2.23
C ALA A 17 -5.67 -5.53 3.46
N LEU A 18 -5.53 -6.18 4.62
CA LEU A 18 -6.04 -5.69 5.90
C LEU A 18 -4.96 -4.93 6.65
N LYS A 19 -5.29 -3.75 7.19
CA LYS A 19 -4.41 -2.98 8.08
C LYS A 19 -5.19 -2.37 9.23
N PHE A 20 -4.51 -1.99 10.30
CA PHE A 20 -5.10 -1.08 11.26
C PHE A 20 -5.17 0.33 10.67
N ARG A 21 -6.28 1.01 10.92
CA ARG A 21 -6.47 2.40 10.52
C ARG A 21 -5.64 3.29 11.43
N THR A 22 -4.59 3.88 10.86
CA THR A 22 -3.71 4.82 11.56
C THR A 22 -3.96 6.28 11.19
N MET A 23 -4.82 6.53 10.21
CA MET A 23 -5.16 7.88 9.70
C MET A 23 -6.64 8.23 9.95
N LYS A 24 -6.92 9.52 10.10
CA LYS A 24 -8.28 10.09 10.21
C LYS A 24 -9.12 9.71 8.98
N VAL A 25 -10.43 9.53 9.17
CA VAL A 25 -11.35 9.04 8.12
C VAL A 25 -11.40 9.99 6.92
N ASP A 26 -11.42 11.30 7.17
CA ASP A 26 -11.55 12.34 6.14
C ASP A 26 -10.21 12.75 5.51
N THR A 27 -9.21 11.86 5.57
CA THR A 27 -7.93 12.16 4.92
C THR A 27 -8.08 12.01 3.41
N ASP A 28 -7.97 13.13 2.70
CA ASP A 28 -8.08 13.18 1.24
C ASP A 28 -7.04 12.28 0.53
N GLN A 29 -7.48 11.25 -0.18
CA GLN A 29 -6.59 10.32 -0.90
C GLN A 29 -6.10 10.86 -2.25
N SER A 30 -6.63 11.98 -2.74
CA SER A 30 -6.31 12.57 -4.04
C SER A 30 -4.81 12.84 -4.21
N VAL A 31 -4.16 13.35 -3.16
CA VAL A 31 -2.73 13.70 -3.17
C VAL A 31 -1.85 12.45 -3.30
N HIS A 32 -2.24 11.33 -2.66
CA HIS A 32 -1.53 10.07 -2.84
C HIS A 32 -1.67 9.56 -4.27
N ARG A 33 -2.88 9.64 -4.85
CA ARG A 33 -3.13 9.26 -6.25
C ARG A 33 -2.34 10.14 -7.23
N ALA A 34 -2.28 11.45 -6.99
CA ALA A 34 -1.51 12.39 -7.80
C ALA A 34 0.00 12.12 -7.72
N ALA A 35 0.53 11.86 -6.52
CA ALA A 35 1.93 11.51 -6.35
C ALA A 35 2.31 10.20 -7.04
N VAL A 36 1.47 9.16 -6.94
CA VAL A 36 1.72 7.90 -7.66
C VAL A 36 1.73 8.13 -9.17
N ARG A 37 0.79 8.91 -9.72
CA ARG A 37 0.77 9.26 -11.16
C ARG A 37 2.04 9.97 -11.62
N LEU A 38 2.53 10.93 -10.84
CA LEU A 38 3.76 11.65 -11.16
C LEU A 38 4.98 10.71 -11.19
N VAL A 39 5.06 9.78 -10.23
CA VAL A 39 6.17 8.81 -10.15
C VAL A 39 6.10 7.77 -11.26
N SER A 40 4.91 7.27 -11.62
CA SER A 40 4.75 6.35 -12.76
C SER A 40 5.15 6.96 -14.10
N SER A 41 5.18 8.29 -14.20
CA SER A 41 5.61 9.03 -15.41
C SER A 41 7.14 9.09 -15.55
N ASN A 42 7.89 8.97 -14.45
CA ASN A 42 9.34 8.95 -14.41
C ASN A 42 9.79 7.52 -14.11
N ALA A 43 10.04 6.73 -15.16
CA ALA A 43 10.41 5.31 -15.12
C ALA A 43 11.28 4.93 -13.91
N GLY A 44 10.64 4.32 -12.91
CA GLY A 44 11.30 3.64 -11.80
C GLY A 44 10.43 2.45 -11.41
N HIS A 45 11.01 1.26 -11.42
CA HIS A 45 10.31 0.04 -11.03
C HIS A 45 9.68 0.23 -9.64
N PRO A 46 8.37 0.00 -9.46
CA PRO A 46 7.71 0.08 -8.16
C PRO A 46 8.09 -1.15 -7.31
N GLY A 47 9.35 -1.21 -6.88
CA GLY A 47 9.87 -2.35 -6.14
C GLY A 47 11.30 -2.19 -5.65
N GLU A 48 12.17 -1.53 -6.41
CA GLU A 48 13.62 -1.69 -6.18
C GLU A 48 14.38 -0.48 -5.64
N THR A 49 13.81 0.72 -5.55
CA THR A 49 14.63 1.84 -5.03
C THR A 49 13.79 2.95 -4.42
N GLY A 50 13.86 3.07 -3.09
CA GLY A 50 14.07 4.32 -2.37
C GLY A 50 13.16 5.53 -2.61
N GLY A 51 12.05 5.40 -3.34
CA GLY A 51 11.21 6.52 -3.75
C GLY A 51 9.77 6.38 -3.29
N MET A 52 9.53 5.88 -2.07
CA MET A 52 8.23 6.13 -1.47
C MET A 52 8.10 7.65 -1.34
N TYR A 53 7.21 8.27 -2.13
CA TYR A 53 6.63 9.54 -1.71
C TYR A 53 5.84 9.25 -0.44
N LYS A 54 6.57 9.18 0.68
CA LYS A 54 6.05 9.35 2.03
C LYS A 54 5.68 10.83 2.06
N LEU A 55 4.53 11.17 1.45
CA LEU A 55 3.85 12.41 1.75
C LEU A 55 3.61 12.34 3.25
N GLU A 56 4.52 12.94 4.02
CA GLU A 56 4.44 12.97 5.47
C GLU A 56 3.24 13.82 5.85
N ARG A 57 2.09 13.16 5.90
CA ARG A 57 0.86 13.73 6.42
C ARG A 57 0.80 13.47 7.92
N ALA A 58 1.78 14.02 8.63
CA ALA A 58 1.91 13.87 10.07
C ALA A 58 0.62 14.29 10.80
N ASP A 59 -0.10 15.28 10.27
CA ASP A 59 -1.36 15.81 10.81
C ASP A 59 -2.57 14.89 10.62
N ALA A 60 -2.49 13.98 9.64
CA ALA A 60 -3.54 13.03 9.32
C ALA A 60 -3.43 11.74 10.15
N VAL A 61 -2.27 11.45 10.74
CA VAL A 61 -2.02 10.26 11.55
C VAL A 61 -2.49 10.50 12.98
N THR A 62 -3.22 9.54 13.56
CA THR A 62 -3.64 9.63 14.96
C THR A 62 -2.44 9.42 15.90
N GLY A 63 -2.51 9.94 17.14
CA GLY A 63 -1.42 9.76 18.12
C GLY A 63 -1.08 8.27 18.34
N PHE A 64 -2.11 7.43 18.49
CA PHE A 64 -1.96 5.97 18.57
C PHE A 64 -1.44 5.36 17.26
N GLY A 65 -1.92 5.85 16.11
CA GLY A 65 -1.48 5.39 14.79
C GLY A 65 0.01 5.63 14.53
N ARG A 66 0.59 6.66 15.15
CA ARG A 66 2.04 6.95 15.07
C ARG A 66 2.86 5.82 15.72
N GLY A 67 2.43 5.30 16.87
CA GLY A 67 3.07 4.18 17.54
C GLY A 67 3.00 2.89 16.73
N LEU A 68 1.82 2.59 16.17
CA LEU A 68 1.62 1.43 15.31
C LEU A 68 2.51 1.47 14.06
N ARG A 69 2.62 2.62 13.40
CA ARG A 69 3.48 2.79 12.21
C ARG A 69 4.96 2.68 12.51
N ARG A 70 5.42 3.17 13.68
CA ARG A 70 6.83 3.10 14.08
C ARG A 70 7.28 1.65 14.31
N THR A 71 6.35 0.80 14.70
CA THR A 71 6.58 -0.62 15.04
C THR A 71 6.10 -1.56 13.94
N SER A 72 5.59 -1.03 12.82
CA SER A 72 4.92 -1.78 11.74
C SER A 72 3.74 -2.66 12.22
N LEU A 73 3.21 -2.41 13.41
CA LEU A 73 2.09 -3.17 13.97
C LEU A 73 0.78 -2.89 13.23
N ASP A 74 0.70 -1.81 12.45
CA ASP A 74 -0.46 -1.52 11.60
C ASP A 74 -0.67 -2.57 10.51
N GLU A 75 0.35 -3.36 10.20
CA GLU A 75 0.30 -4.43 9.22
C GLU A 75 -0.01 -5.82 9.80
N LEU A 76 -0.09 -5.97 11.13
CA LEU A 76 -0.47 -7.25 11.76
C LEU A 76 -1.75 -7.89 11.19
N PRO A 77 -2.81 -7.13 10.81
CA PRO A 77 -3.98 -7.73 10.19
C PRO A 77 -3.70 -8.43 8.85
N GLN A 78 -2.57 -8.13 8.16
CA GLN A 78 -2.16 -8.82 6.93
C GLN A 78 -1.81 -10.29 7.19
N LEU A 79 -1.48 -10.69 8.42
CA LEU A 79 -1.28 -12.10 8.75
C LEU A 79 -2.54 -12.93 8.45
N ILE A 80 -3.73 -12.34 8.56
CA ILE A 80 -4.99 -12.99 8.17
C ILE A 80 -5.02 -13.24 6.66
N ASN A 81 -4.49 -12.33 5.84
CA ASN A 81 -4.39 -12.51 4.39
C ASN A 81 -3.41 -13.65 4.05
N VAL A 82 -2.31 -13.78 4.80
CA VAL A 82 -1.36 -14.90 4.66
C VAL A 82 -2.03 -16.23 5.02
N LEU A 83 -2.75 -16.29 6.15
CA LEU A 83 -3.46 -17.49 6.58
C LEU A 83 -4.58 -17.89 5.61
N ARG A 84 -5.16 -16.93 4.87
CA ARG A 84 -6.16 -17.17 3.81
C ARG A 84 -5.54 -17.57 2.46
N GLY A 85 -4.22 -17.53 2.33
CA GLY A 85 -3.52 -17.81 1.07
C GLY A 85 -3.64 -16.69 0.03
N GLU A 86 -4.05 -15.48 0.43
CA GLU A 86 -4.14 -14.31 -0.46
C GLU A 86 -2.78 -13.62 -0.64
N MET A 87 -1.87 -13.79 0.33
CA MET A 87 -0.52 -13.23 0.36
C MET A 87 0.49 -14.27 0.86
N SER A 88 1.77 -14.07 0.54
CA SER A 88 2.89 -14.77 1.17
C SER A 88 3.51 -13.90 2.27
N LEU A 89 4.07 -14.53 3.30
CA LEU A 89 4.85 -13.83 4.34
C LEU A 89 6.12 -13.20 3.76
N VAL A 90 6.72 -13.85 2.77
CA VAL A 90 7.89 -13.37 2.03
C VAL A 90 7.59 -13.45 0.54
N GLY A 91 7.72 -12.33 -0.16
CA GLY A 91 7.43 -12.23 -1.59
C GLY A 91 7.51 -10.80 -2.11
N PRO A 92 7.35 -10.60 -3.43
CA PRO A 92 7.30 -9.27 -4.02
C PRO A 92 6.13 -8.46 -3.44
N ARG A 93 6.32 -7.15 -3.31
CA ARG A 93 5.29 -6.25 -2.80
C ARG A 93 4.06 -6.29 -3.70
N SER A 94 2.90 -6.56 -3.13
CA SER A 94 1.63 -6.47 -3.86
C SER A 94 1.36 -5.04 -4.33
N CYS A 95 1.24 -4.84 -5.63
CA CYS A 95 0.93 -3.53 -6.23
C CYS A 95 -0.52 -3.13 -5.96
N ILE A 96 -0.80 -1.83 -5.98
CA ILE A 96 -2.18 -1.31 -6.01
C ILE A 96 -2.68 -1.37 -7.46
N PRO A 97 -3.93 -1.75 -7.76
CA PRO A 97 -4.40 -1.88 -9.15
C PRO A 97 -4.16 -0.67 -10.05
N PHE A 98 -4.27 0.55 -9.50
CA PHE A 98 -4.03 1.77 -10.30
C PHE A 98 -2.54 2.06 -10.54
N GLU A 99 -1.62 1.44 -9.80
CA GLU A 99 -0.18 1.50 -10.09
C GLU A 99 0.14 0.69 -11.35
N THR A 100 -0.63 -0.38 -11.62
CA THR A 100 -0.46 -1.26 -12.79
C THR A 100 -1.22 -0.82 -14.04
N GLU A 101 -2.14 0.13 -13.94
CA GLU A 101 -2.90 0.64 -15.09
C GLU A 101 -2.00 1.32 -16.15
N ASN A 102 -0.83 1.80 -15.77
CA ASN A 102 0.13 2.48 -16.65
C ASN A 102 1.44 1.68 -16.85
N LEU A 103 1.53 0.45 -16.34
CA LEU A 103 2.69 -0.41 -16.52
C LEU A 103 2.50 -1.25 -17.78
N GLU A 104 3.48 -1.18 -18.68
CA GLU A 104 3.50 -2.02 -19.88
C GLU A 104 3.52 -3.53 -19.53
N PRO A 105 2.95 -4.42 -20.37
CA PRO A 105 2.75 -5.84 -20.05
C PRO A 105 4.03 -6.63 -19.72
N HIS A 106 5.21 -6.15 -20.11
CA HIS A 106 6.49 -6.80 -19.88
C HIS A 106 7.07 -6.59 -18.47
N HIS A 107 6.40 -5.79 -17.62
CA HIS A 107 6.80 -5.50 -16.24
C HIS A 107 5.84 -6.11 -15.18
N LEU A 108 4.98 -7.06 -15.57
CA LEU A 108 3.99 -7.71 -14.71
C LEU A 108 4.34 -9.16 -14.36
#